data_AF-A0ABD2YEX5-F1
#
_entry.id   AF-A0ABD2YEX5-F1
#
_cell.length_a   1.000
_cell.length_b   1.000
_cell.length_c   1.000
_cell.angle_alpha   90.00
_cell.angle_beta   90.00
_cell.angle_gamma   90.00
#
_symmetry.space_group_name_H-M   'P 1'
#
loop_
_entity.id
_entity.type
_entity.pdbx_description
1 polymer ?
#
loop_
_entity_poly.entity_id
_entity_poly.type
_entity_poly.pdbx_seq_one_letter_code
_entity_poly.pdbx_strand_id
1 'polypeptide(L)'
;MSLRELILRCVNVTDKAIEFLLHNCPFLERLVVIGSNKFTNLLVSDPSLVLKHLEINMCSNIKSIKICNSNFVSLVISVVVENLILVNVPKVTELEILALKIDLENFVNVRDFPELSQLKHLQIDVNVWNDVSLMELTSLIKACPYLQNFVLKGSNRGHHLEDRINQLSDDILVLILSFLKLKEAAQTSVLSRRWTTLLMYIHRLDFDDPKALLRILENSTEEMTEMHSYVNWVNRILQLHKSSTVDEFRLCFPFEKFSLGMRLPSGLIVENLILMNVPELTEASVLRWRFVNWSHIFSQLSCCLSQLEILTLNIDTKIQVGARYDDSLMGLTSLIEACPYLQKFVLQDIFLTTWNN
;
A
#
# COMPACT_ATOMS: atom_id res chain seq x y z
N MET A 1 -10.79 -11.64 42.08
CA MET A 1 -9.85 -12.48 41.28
C MET A 1 -9.19 -11.61 40.23
N SER A 2 -7.91 -11.86 39.93
CA SER A 2 -7.09 -11.08 38.99
C SER A 2 -6.95 -11.76 37.62
N LEU A 3 -7.97 -12.48 37.16
CA LEU A 3 -7.91 -13.23 35.90
C LEU A 3 -7.83 -12.24 34.73
N ARG A 4 -6.69 -12.26 34.01
CA ARG A 4 -6.43 -11.40 32.85
C ARG A 4 -6.58 -12.12 31.51
N GLU A 5 -6.43 -13.44 31.52
CA GLU A 5 -6.49 -14.24 30.31
C GLU A 5 -7.27 -15.52 30.57
N LEU A 6 -8.18 -15.84 29.65
CA LEU A 6 -8.96 -17.06 29.68
C LEU A 6 -8.98 -17.68 28.28
N ILE A 7 -8.45 -18.90 28.19
CA ILE A 7 -8.40 -19.68 26.96
C ILE A 7 -9.18 -20.98 27.18
N LEU A 8 -10.24 -21.16 26.41
CA LEU A 8 -11.14 -22.31 26.46
C LEU A 8 -11.02 -23.07 25.13
N ARG A 9 -10.30 -24.20 25.13
CA ARG A 9 -10.09 -25.05 23.95
C ARG A 9 -10.85 -26.36 24.11
N CYS A 10 -11.73 -26.67 23.15
CA CYS A 10 -12.57 -27.87 23.14
C CYS A 10 -13.41 -28.04 24.42
N VAL A 11 -13.79 -26.91 25.05
CA VAL A 11 -14.66 -26.88 26.23
C VAL A 11 -16.05 -26.44 25.78
N ASN A 12 -17.08 -27.17 26.20
CA ASN A 12 -18.46 -26.79 25.95
C ASN A 12 -18.89 -25.67 26.90
N VAL A 13 -18.91 -24.44 26.38
CA VAL A 13 -19.32 -23.24 27.10
C VAL A 13 -20.69 -22.81 26.60
N THR A 14 -21.60 -22.43 27.51
CA THR A 14 -22.91 -21.87 27.17
C THR A 14 -22.86 -20.34 27.13
N ASP A 15 -23.82 -19.71 26.46
CA ASP A 15 -23.96 -18.24 26.38
C ASP A 15 -23.93 -17.61 27.77
N LYS A 16 -24.74 -18.14 28.70
CA LYS A 16 -24.80 -17.70 30.10
C LYS A 16 -23.46 -17.79 30.84
N ALA A 17 -22.65 -18.80 30.52
CA ALA A 17 -21.33 -18.95 31.15
C ALA A 17 -20.37 -17.88 30.65
N ILE A 18 -20.39 -17.53 29.36
CA ILE A 18 -19.57 -16.44 28.82
C ILE A 18 -20.04 -15.09 29.39
N GLU A 19 -21.34 -14.83 29.41
CA GLU A 19 -21.90 -13.62 30.03
C GLU A 19 -21.50 -13.50 31.50
N PHE A 20 -21.62 -14.58 32.27
CA PHE A 20 -21.20 -14.61 33.67
C PHE A 20 -19.70 -14.30 33.81
N LEU A 21 -18.85 -14.86 32.95
CA LEU A 21 -17.41 -14.61 32.97
C LEU A 21 -17.08 -13.15 32.65
N LEU A 22 -17.68 -12.58 31.59
CA LEU A 22 -17.49 -11.19 31.23
C LEU A 22 -17.93 -10.26 32.38
N HIS A 23 -19.07 -10.53 33.01
CA HIS A 23 -19.58 -9.68 34.09
C HIS A 23 -18.77 -9.78 35.40
N ASN A 24 -18.24 -10.96 35.72
CA ASN A 24 -17.56 -11.21 37.00
C ASN A 24 -16.03 -11.11 36.94
N CYS A 25 -15.45 -10.92 35.74
CA CYS A 25 -14.00 -10.81 35.54
C CYS A 25 -13.62 -9.42 34.99
N PRO A 26 -13.64 -8.36 35.82
CA PRO A 26 -13.44 -6.98 35.37
C PRO A 26 -12.02 -6.69 34.86
N PHE A 27 -11.06 -7.58 35.10
CA PHE A 27 -9.67 -7.45 34.64
C PHE A 27 -9.33 -8.35 33.44
N LEU A 28 -10.31 -9.02 32.85
CA LEU A 28 -10.08 -9.94 31.74
C LEU A 28 -9.72 -9.16 30.47
N GLU A 29 -8.46 -9.28 30.04
CA GLU A 29 -7.91 -8.60 28.87
C GLU A 29 -7.92 -9.50 27.62
N ARG A 30 -7.88 -10.82 27.78
CA ARG A 30 -7.88 -11.78 26.66
C ARG A 30 -8.86 -12.92 26.88
N LEU A 31 -9.76 -13.11 25.92
CA LEU A 31 -10.71 -14.22 25.87
C LEU A 31 -10.55 -14.98 24.56
N VAL A 32 -10.26 -16.28 24.65
CA VAL A 32 -10.11 -17.18 23.51
C VAL A 32 -11.06 -18.37 23.70
N VAL A 33 -11.94 -18.61 22.73
CA VAL A 33 -12.86 -19.75 22.72
C VAL A 33 -12.71 -20.50 21.41
N ILE A 34 -12.25 -21.75 21.51
CA ILE A 34 -11.95 -22.60 20.36
C ILE A 34 -12.71 -23.92 20.51
N GLY A 35 -13.51 -24.30 19.52
CA GLY A 35 -14.14 -25.63 19.49
C GLY A 35 -15.26 -25.82 20.51
N SER A 36 -16.07 -24.78 20.79
CA SER A 36 -17.26 -24.88 21.66
C SER A 36 -18.52 -25.14 20.83
N ASN A 37 -19.32 -26.13 21.25
CA ASN A 37 -20.54 -26.54 20.53
C ASN A 37 -21.84 -26.16 21.27
N LYS A 38 -21.78 -25.50 22.42
CA LYS A 38 -22.98 -25.06 23.17
C LYS A 38 -23.22 -23.55 23.12
N PHE A 39 -22.32 -22.83 22.47
CA PHE A 39 -22.30 -21.40 22.40
C PHE A 39 -23.01 -20.92 21.12
N THR A 40 -24.10 -20.17 21.27
CA THR A 40 -24.97 -19.72 20.17
C THR A 40 -24.90 -18.22 19.91
N ASN A 41 -24.77 -17.39 20.95
CA ASN A 41 -24.75 -15.94 20.82
C ASN A 41 -23.66 -15.31 21.69
N LEU A 42 -22.90 -14.38 21.12
CA LEU A 42 -21.95 -13.55 21.85
C LEU A 42 -22.45 -12.11 21.93
N LEU A 43 -22.59 -11.59 23.15
CA LEU A 43 -22.78 -10.17 23.39
C LEU A 43 -21.60 -9.62 24.19
N VAL A 44 -20.85 -8.69 23.60
CA VAL A 44 -19.82 -7.91 24.29
C VAL A 44 -20.26 -6.45 24.22
N SER A 45 -20.88 -5.94 25.28
CA SER A 45 -21.43 -4.58 25.29
C SER A 45 -21.24 -3.81 26.60
N ASP A 46 -20.56 -4.40 27.58
CA ASP A 46 -20.33 -3.77 28.88
C ASP A 46 -19.13 -2.82 28.78
N PRO A 47 -19.31 -1.50 28.92
CA PRO A 47 -18.23 -0.52 28.79
C PRO A 47 -17.15 -0.64 29.87
N SER A 48 -17.41 -1.38 30.96
CA SER A 48 -16.44 -1.61 32.04
C SER A 48 -15.43 -2.71 31.72
N LEU A 49 -15.65 -3.47 30.63
CA LEU A 49 -14.74 -4.52 30.19
C LEU A 49 -13.43 -3.91 29.66
N VAL A 50 -12.31 -4.38 30.20
CA VAL A 50 -10.96 -4.06 29.71
C VAL A 50 -10.47 -5.03 28.63
N LEU A 51 -11.40 -5.71 27.96
CA LEU A 51 -11.10 -6.79 27.03
C LEU A 51 -10.44 -6.24 25.76
N LYS A 52 -9.18 -6.61 25.53
CA LYS A 52 -8.35 -6.15 24.40
C LYS A 52 -8.25 -7.17 23.28
N HIS A 53 -8.34 -8.46 23.62
CA HIS A 53 -8.16 -9.55 22.66
C HIS A 53 -9.32 -10.53 22.73
N LEU A 54 -10.00 -10.72 21.60
CA LEU A 54 -11.07 -11.70 21.45
C LEU A 54 -10.77 -12.63 20.28
N GLU A 55 -10.78 -13.94 20.53
CA GLU A 55 -10.62 -14.97 19.51
C GLU A 55 -11.73 -16.02 19.63
N ILE A 56 -12.53 -16.17 18.58
CA ILE A 56 -13.58 -17.19 18.45
C ILE A 56 -13.27 -18.04 17.22
N ASN A 57 -13.04 -19.34 17.41
CA ASN A 57 -12.64 -20.24 16.34
C ASN A 57 -13.30 -21.62 16.48
N MET A 58 -13.60 -22.30 15.37
CA MET A 58 -14.16 -23.66 15.36
C MET A 58 -15.43 -23.85 16.22
N CYS A 59 -16.19 -22.79 16.50
CA CYS A 59 -17.43 -22.85 17.27
C CYS A 59 -18.61 -23.04 16.30
N SER A 60 -19.09 -24.26 16.12
CA SER A 60 -20.00 -24.60 15.01
C SER A 60 -21.45 -24.11 15.17
N ASN A 61 -21.88 -23.81 16.41
CA ASN A 61 -23.27 -23.48 16.72
C ASN A 61 -23.51 -21.99 16.95
N ILE A 62 -22.47 -21.16 16.83
CA ILE A 62 -22.58 -19.72 17.00
C ILE A 62 -23.28 -19.11 15.78
N LYS A 63 -24.33 -18.33 16.05
CA LYS A 63 -25.17 -17.71 15.02
C LYS A 63 -25.02 -16.21 14.98
N SER A 64 -24.89 -15.57 16.14
CA SER A 64 -24.77 -14.13 16.24
C SER A 64 -23.60 -13.70 17.12
N ILE A 65 -22.90 -12.66 16.68
CA ILE A 65 -21.90 -11.96 17.46
C ILE A 65 -22.25 -10.48 17.39
N LYS A 66 -22.50 -9.88 18.55
CA LYS A 66 -22.72 -8.45 18.70
C LYS A 66 -21.66 -7.88 19.62
N ILE A 67 -20.87 -6.96 19.07
CA ILE A 67 -19.86 -6.22 19.82
C ILE A 67 -20.25 -4.75 19.78
N CYS A 68 -20.28 -4.12 20.95
CA CYS A 68 -20.63 -2.72 21.14
C CYS A 68 -19.59 -2.03 22.02
N ASN A 69 -19.21 -0.80 21.68
CA ASN A 69 -18.42 0.11 22.54
C ASN A 69 -17.16 -0.54 23.15
N SER A 70 -16.50 -1.42 22.42
CA SER A 70 -15.34 -2.18 22.90
C SER A 70 -14.08 -1.74 22.16
N ASN A 71 -13.01 -1.49 22.92
CA ASN A 71 -11.71 -1.06 22.38
C ASN A 71 -10.78 -2.27 22.26
N PHE A 72 -11.03 -3.10 21.23
CA PHE A 72 -10.17 -4.24 20.96
C PHE A 72 -8.88 -3.82 20.27
N VAL A 73 -7.77 -4.42 20.69
CA VAL A 73 -6.49 -4.41 19.96
C VAL A 73 -6.47 -5.53 18.90
N SER A 74 -7.09 -6.67 19.21
CA SER A 74 -7.17 -7.82 18.30
C SER A 74 -8.55 -8.45 18.34
N LEU A 75 -9.16 -8.60 17.16
CA LEU A 75 -10.44 -9.27 16.98
C LEU A 75 -10.31 -10.38 15.92
N VAL A 76 -10.46 -11.63 16.35
CA VAL A 76 -10.36 -12.82 15.49
C VAL A 76 -11.65 -13.62 15.58
N ILE A 77 -12.44 -13.63 14.50
CA ILE A 77 -13.68 -14.39 14.37
C ILE A 77 -13.52 -15.32 13.17
N SER A 78 -13.01 -16.53 13.42
CA SER A 78 -12.76 -17.55 12.38
C SER A 78 -13.92 -18.56 12.28
N VAL A 79 -15.14 -18.06 12.38
CA VAL A 79 -16.40 -18.82 12.31
C VAL A 79 -17.37 -18.06 11.41
N VAL A 80 -18.15 -18.79 10.61
CA VAL A 80 -19.24 -18.18 9.83
C VAL A 80 -20.40 -17.93 10.79
N VAL A 81 -20.86 -16.68 10.86
CA VAL A 81 -22.03 -16.28 11.65
C VAL A 81 -23.11 -15.73 10.74
N GLU A 82 -24.37 -15.98 11.09
CA GLU A 82 -25.53 -15.42 10.38
C GLU A 82 -25.60 -13.90 10.59
N ASN A 83 -25.24 -13.43 11.79
CA ASN A 83 -25.35 -12.02 12.16
C ASN A 83 -24.08 -11.54 12.89
N LEU A 84 -23.20 -10.82 12.19
CA LEU A 84 -22.09 -10.08 12.79
C LEU A 84 -22.45 -8.59 12.87
N ILE A 85 -22.55 -8.06 14.09
CA ILE A 85 -22.85 -6.65 14.32
C ILE A 85 -21.71 -6.03 15.12
N LEU A 86 -21.07 -5.03 14.55
CA LEU A 86 -20.01 -4.23 15.16
C LEU A 86 -20.52 -2.78 15.29
N VAL A 87 -21.03 -2.39 16.46
CA VAL A 87 -21.55 -1.02 16.69
C VAL A 87 -20.58 -0.20 17.52
N ASN A 88 -20.13 0.95 17.00
CA ASN A 88 -19.11 1.76 17.65
C ASN A 88 -17.84 0.96 18.00
N VAL A 89 -17.53 -0.07 17.21
CA VAL A 89 -16.33 -0.90 17.32
C VAL A 89 -15.41 -0.54 16.15
N PRO A 90 -14.41 0.32 16.30
CA PRO A 90 -14.16 1.34 17.30
C PRO A 90 -14.38 2.74 16.69
N LYS A 91 -15.10 3.64 17.36
CA LYS A 91 -14.96 5.09 17.06
C LYS A 91 -13.60 5.66 17.51
N VAL A 92 -12.71 4.81 18.09
CA VAL A 92 -11.41 5.17 18.69
C VAL A 92 -10.37 4.03 18.48
N THR A 93 -9.79 3.96 17.29
CA THR A 93 -8.35 3.77 16.96
C THR A 93 -7.40 2.87 17.80
N GLU A 94 -7.76 1.69 18.32
CA GLU A 94 -6.74 0.73 18.87
C GLU A 94 -6.67 -0.63 18.14
N LEU A 95 -7.60 -0.90 17.23
CA LEU A 95 -7.65 -2.20 16.56
C LEU A 95 -6.51 -2.35 15.55
N GLU A 96 -5.54 -3.21 15.88
CA GLU A 96 -4.37 -3.47 15.04
C GLU A 96 -4.54 -4.74 14.18
N ILE A 97 -5.32 -5.71 14.67
CA ILE A 97 -5.51 -7.02 14.02
C ILE A 97 -7.00 -7.34 13.91
N LEU A 98 -7.45 -7.60 12.67
CA LEU A 98 -8.80 -8.04 12.35
C LEU A 98 -8.73 -9.29 11.49
N ALA A 99 -9.32 -10.38 11.95
CA ALA A 99 -9.46 -11.61 11.17
C ALA A 99 -10.91 -12.07 11.17
N LEU A 100 -11.53 -12.14 9.99
CA LEU A 100 -12.94 -12.49 9.83
C LEU A 100 -13.11 -13.66 8.86
N LYS A 101 -13.96 -14.61 9.21
CA LYS A 101 -14.48 -15.61 8.27
C LYS A 101 -15.85 -15.17 7.78
N ILE A 102 -15.97 -14.98 6.48
CA ILE A 102 -17.09 -14.33 5.81
C ILE A 102 -17.75 -15.31 4.84
N ASP A 103 -19.08 -15.34 4.85
CA ASP A 103 -19.89 -15.99 3.84
C ASP A 103 -20.54 -14.92 2.96
N LEU A 104 -20.16 -14.88 1.68
CA LEU A 104 -20.59 -13.82 0.75
C LEU A 104 -22.05 -13.95 0.33
N GLU A 105 -22.67 -15.14 0.45
CA GLU A 105 -24.08 -15.32 0.11
C GLU A 105 -25.02 -14.63 1.11
N ASN A 106 -24.55 -14.43 2.34
CA ASN A 106 -25.31 -13.83 3.44
C ASN A 106 -24.66 -12.54 3.94
N PHE A 107 -23.73 -11.96 3.19
CA PHE A 107 -22.88 -10.92 3.74
C PHE A 107 -23.68 -9.65 4.04
N VAL A 108 -23.65 -9.30 5.33
CA VAL A 108 -24.24 -8.08 5.86
C VAL A 108 -23.52 -6.89 5.25
N ASN A 109 -24.32 -5.92 4.80
CA ASN A 109 -23.94 -4.60 4.31
C ASN A 109 -22.66 -4.05 4.98
N VAL A 110 -21.50 -4.26 4.34
CA VAL A 110 -20.18 -3.70 4.72
C VAL A 110 -20.14 -2.18 4.56
N ARG A 111 -21.26 -1.57 4.13
CA ARG A 111 -21.36 -0.17 3.77
C ARG A 111 -21.15 0.79 4.94
N ASP A 112 -21.16 0.29 6.19
CA ASP A 112 -21.05 1.09 7.40
C ASP A 112 -19.81 0.78 8.26
N PHE A 113 -18.74 0.19 7.68
CA PHE A 113 -17.48 0.06 8.44
C PHE A 113 -16.86 1.44 8.69
N PRO A 114 -16.49 1.78 9.94
CA PRO A 114 -15.76 3.00 10.23
C PRO A 114 -14.34 2.92 9.66
N GLU A 115 -13.69 4.07 9.50
CA GLU A 115 -12.27 4.10 9.13
C GLU A 115 -11.40 3.47 10.25
N LEU A 116 -10.68 2.41 9.91
CA LEU A 116 -9.82 1.60 10.76
C LEU A 116 -8.34 2.05 10.61
N SER A 117 -8.06 3.30 10.96
CA SER A 117 -6.75 3.94 10.71
C SER A 117 -5.55 3.34 11.47
N GLN A 118 -5.76 2.49 12.47
CA GLN A 118 -4.67 1.79 13.18
C GLN A 118 -4.54 0.32 12.77
N LEU A 119 -5.38 -0.17 11.87
CA LEU A 119 -5.36 -1.57 11.47
C LEU A 119 -4.12 -1.88 10.63
N LYS A 120 -3.26 -2.74 11.17
CA LYS A 120 -2.02 -3.18 10.51
C LYS A 120 -2.20 -4.51 9.81
N HIS A 121 -3.05 -5.40 10.34
CA HIS A 121 -3.27 -6.74 9.81
C HIS A 121 -4.75 -7.02 9.60
N LEU A 122 -5.11 -7.38 8.36
CA LEU A 122 -6.45 -7.78 7.96
C LEU A 122 -6.38 -9.18 7.33
N GLN A 123 -7.09 -10.12 7.92
CA GLN A 123 -7.32 -11.44 7.35
C GLN A 123 -8.80 -11.64 7.03
N ILE A 124 -9.09 -12.09 5.82
CA ILE A 124 -10.44 -12.44 5.38
C ILE A 124 -10.43 -13.88 4.88
N ASP A 125 -11.22 -14.75 5.50
CA ASP A 125 -11.45 -16.12 5.06
C ASP A 125 -12.84 -16.22 4.43
N VAL A 126 -12.89 -16.36 3.11
CA VAL A 126 -14.12 -16.44 2.34
C VAL A 126 -14.56 -17.90 2.19
N ASN A 127 -15.77 -18.20 2.65
CA ASN A 127 -16.44 -19.47 2.41
C ASN A 127 -17.00 -19.48 0.98
N VAL A 128 -16.66 -20.50 0.17
CA VAL A 128 -17.24 -20.78 -1.16
C VAL A 128 -17.04 -19.66 -2.19
N TRP A 129 -16.03 -19.79 -3.07
CA TRP A 129 -15.95 -18.95 -4.26
C TRP A 129 -16.74 -19.65 -5.37
N ASN A 130 -18.07 -19.58 -5.28
CA ASN A 130 -18.87 -19.59 -6.50
C ASN A 130 -18.65 -18.21 -7.19
N ASP A 131 -19.31 -17.93 -8.32
CA ASP A 131 -19.15 -16.68 -9.10
C ASP A 131 -19.49 -15.36 -8.35
N VAL A 132 -19.54 -15.38 -7.02
CA VAL A 132 -19.79 -14.27 -6.15
C VAL A 132 -18.63 -13.28 -6.22
N SER A 133 -18.99 -12.08 -6.65
CA SER A 133 -18.07 -10.96 -6.79
C SER A 133 -17.53 -10.52 -5.43
N LEU A 134 -16.21 -10.48 -5.28
CA LEU A 134 -15.54 -10.00 -4.06
C LEU A 134 -15.61 -8.47 -3.89
N MET A 135 -16.36 -7.77 -4.75
CA MET A 135 -16.55 -6.31 -4.69
C MET A 135 -17.04 -5.80 -3.33
N GLU A 136 -17.77 -6.63 -2.58
CA GLU A 136 -18.24 -6.27 -1.23
C GLU A 136 -17.09 -6.11 -0.22
N LEU A 137 -15.95 -6.76 -0.46
CA LEU A 137 -14.75 -6.60 0.36
C LEU A 137 -14.05 -5.27 0.10
N THR A 138 -14.26 -4.64 -1.06
CA THR A 138 -13.61 -3.37 -1.42
C THR A 138 -13.89 -2.28 -0.38
N SER A 139 -15.11 -2.21 0.16
CA SER A 139 -15.47 -1.22 1.20
C SER A 139 -14.72 -1.44 2.51
N LEU A 140 -14.62 -2.70 2.97
CA LEU A 140 -13.87 -3.03 4.20
C LEU A 140 -12.40 -2.69 4.05
N ILE A 141 -11.84 -3.00 2.89
CA ILE A 141 -10.44 -2.77 2.61
C ILE A 141 -10.16 -1.26 2.50
N LYS A 142 -11.02 -0.49 1.80
CA LYS A 142 -10.91 0.98 1.72
C LYS A 142 -11.00 1.65 3.10
N ALA A 143 -11.68 1.02 4.05
CA ALA A 143 -11.72 1.50 5.42
C ALA A 143 -10.38 1.31 6.18
N CYS A 144 -9.36 0.65 5.60
CA CYS A 144 -8.09 0.34 6.26
C CYS A 144 -6.88 1.06 5.60
N PRO A 145 -6.75 2.40 5.72
CA PRO A 145 -5.79 3.18 4.92
C PRO A 145 -4.31 2.90 5.23
N TYR A 146 -3.99 2.36 6.41
CA TYR A 146 -2.61 2.08 6.85
C TYR A 146 -2.31 0.57 6.95
N LEU A 147 -3.05 -0.25 6.20
CA LEU A 147 -2.91 -1.69 6.23
C LEU A 147 -1.48 -2.11 5.80
N GLN A 148 -0.87 -3.00 6.57
CA GLN A 148 0.48 -3.51 6.29
C GLN A 148 0.45 -4.95 5.79
N ASN A 149 -0.47 -5.75 6.31
CA ASN A 149 -0.60 -7.17 5.99
C ASN A 149 -2.05 -7.50 5.64
N PHE A 150 -2.26 -7.94 4.39
CA PHE A 150 -3.54 -8.41 3.91
C PHE A 150 -3.47 -9.90 3.58
N VAL A 151 -4.35 -10.70 4.19
CA VAL A 151 -4.41 -12.15 3.99
C VAL A 151 -5.81 -12.54 3.53
N LEU A 152 -5.96 -12.88 2.25
CA LEU A 152 -7.19 -13.44 1.70
C LEU A 152 -7.10 -14.96 1.63
N LYS A 153 -7.93 -15.66 2.40
CA LYS A 153 -8.03 -17.13 2.40
C LYS A 153 -9.31 -17.54 1.70
N GLY A 154 -9.22 -18.58 0.89
CA GLY A 154 -10.37 -19.27 0.32
C GLY A 154 -10.51 -20.66 0.90
N SER A 155 -11.68 -20.97 1.46
CA SER A 155 -12.01 -22.33 1.87
C SER A 155 -12.67 -23.07 0.71
N ASN A 156 -11.95 -24.00 0.06
CA ASN A 156 -12.52 -24.88 -0.96
C ASN A 156 -13.08 -26.15 -0.32
N ARG A 157 -14.37 -26.46 -0.54
CA ARG A 157 -14.97 -27.75 -0.15
C ARG A 157 -14.91 -28.79 -1.28
N GLY A 158 -14.37 -28.44 -2.46
CA GLY A 158 -14.27 -29.31 -3.64
C GLY A 158 -12.83 -29.56 -4.10
N HIS A 159 -12.60 -30.72 -4.72
CA HIS A 159 -11.27 -31.22 -5.14
C HIS A 159 -10.65 -30.53 -6.38
N HIS A 160 -11.17 -29.39 -6.83
CA HIS A 160 -10.61 -28.66 -7.99
C HIS A 160 -9.89 -27.40 -7.54
N LEU A 161 -8.55 -27.43 -7.61
CA LEU A 161 -7.66 -26.28 -7.48
C LEU A 161 -7.75 -25.44 -8.77
N GLU A 162 -8.86 -24.73 -8.95
CA GLU A 162 -8.96 -23.76 -10.04
C GLU A 162 -8.06 -22.55 -9.75
N ASP A 163 -7.47 -21.97 -10.79
CA ASP A 163 -6.76 -20.70 -10.68
C ASP A 163 -7.77 -19.55 -10.55
N ARG A 164 -8.04 -19.20 -9.29
CA ARG A 164 -9.03 -18.20 -8.94
C ARG A 164 -8.46 -16.82 -8.70
N ILE A 165 -7.15 -16.60 -8.91
CA ILE A 165 -6.59 -15.25 -8.94
C ILE A 165 -7.29 -14.41 -10.02
N ASN A 166 -7.68 -15.05 -11.12
CA ASN A 166 -8.43 -14.40 -12.21
C ASN A 166 -9.88 -14.06 -11.84
N GLN A 167 -10.43 -14.60 -10.75
CA GLN A 167 -11.78 -14.29 -10.24
C GLN A 167 -11.81 -13.07 -9.31
N LEU A 168 -10.65 -12.58 -8.85
CA LEU A 168 -10.57 -11.34 -8.06
C LEU A 168 -11.11 -10.16 -8.89
N SER A 169 -11.78 -9.19 -8.26
CA SER A 169 -12.24 -7.96 -8.94
C SER A 169 -11.06 -7.02 -9.24
N ASP A 170 -11.24 -6.08 -10.18
CA ASP A 170 -10.18 -5.12 -10.52
C ASP A 170 -9.77 -4.29 -9.30
N ASP A 171 -10.73 -3.91 -8.46
CA ASP A 171 -10.49 -3.16 -7.22
C ASP A 171 -9.56 -3.89 -6.25
N ILE A 172 -9.76 -5.20 -6.05
CA ILE A 172 -8.90 -6.00 -5.17
C ILE A 172 -7.51 -6.16 -5.75
N LEU A 173 -7.41 -6.35 -7.06
CA LEU A 173 -6.13 -6.47 -7.74
C LEU A 173 -5.34 -5.16 -7.70
N VAL A 174 -5.99 -4.01 -7.95
CA VAL A 174 -5.39 -2.67 -7.83
C VAL A 174 -4.92 -2.42 -6.40
N LEU A 175 -5.69 -2.86 -5.40
CA LEU A 175 -5.29 -2.80 -4.01
C LEU A 175 -4.06 -3.67 -3.71
N ILE A 176 -4.03 -4.92 -4.16
CA ILE A 176 -2.85 -5.77 -3.96
C ILE A 176 -1.62 -5.10 -4.59
N LEU A 177 -1.78 -4.53 -5.80
CA LEU A 177 -0.74 -3.79 -6.50
C LEU A 177 -0.32 -2.52 -5.76
N SER A 178 -1.21 -1.83 -5.04
CA SER A 178 -0.88 -0.60 -4.30
C SER A 178 -0.02 -0.85 -3.06
N PHE A 179 0.02 -2.09 -2.55
CA PHE A 179 0.96 -2.50 -1.49
C PHE A 179 2.36 -2.84 -1.99
N LEU A 180 2.54 -2.98 -3.30
CA LEU A 180 3.79 -3.39 -3.91
C LEU A 180 4.55 -2.17 -4.46
N LYS A 181 5.88 -2.22 -4.42
CA LYS A 181 6.68 -1.28 -5.23
C LYS A 181 6.38 -1.51 -6.70
N LEU A 182 6.47 -0.47 -7.54
CA LEU A 182 6.19 -0.56 -8.99
C LEU A 182 6.91 -1.74 -9.66
N LYS A 183 8.17 -2.03 -9.26
CA LYS A 183 8.93 -3.21 -9.71
C LYS A 183 8.29 -4.54 -9.32
N GLU A 184 7.93 -4.69 -8.04
CA GLU A 184 7.30 -5.91 -7.53
C GLU A 184 5.92 -6.10 -8.19
N ALA A 185 5.16 -5.02 -8.30
CA ALA A 185 3.89 -4.96 -9.00
C ALA A 185 4.02 -5.39 -10.46
N ALA A 186 5.04 -4.92 -11.19
CA ALA A 186 5.32 -5.37 -12.56
C ALA A 186 5.64 -6.87 -12.65
N GLN A 187 6.34 -7.45 -11.67
CA GLN A 187 6.65 -8.89 -11.63
C GLN A 187 5.39 -9.75 -11.47
N THR A 188 4.35 -9.23 -10.83
CA THR A 188 3.07 -9.96 -10.69
C THR A 188 2.32 -10.15 -12.01
N SER A 189 2.76 -9.51 -13.10
CA SER A 189 2.20 -9.74 -14.45
C SER A 189 2.28 -11.19 -14.93
N VAL A 190 3.16 -12.00 -14.32
CA VAL A 190 3.23 -13.45 -14.56
C VAL A 190 1.94 -14.18 -14.14
N LEU A 191 1.17 -13.61 -13.20
CA LEU A 191 -0.07 -14.20 -12.71
C LEU A 191 -1.18 -14.12 -13.77
N SER A 192 -1.35 -12.97 -14.41
CA SER A 192 -2.13 -12.85 -15.65
C SER A 192 -1.92 -11.48 -16.32
N ARG A 193 -2.28 -11.37 -17.60
CA ARG A 193 -2.24 -10.10 -18.38
C ARG A 193 -3.05 -8.97 -17.73
N ARG A 194 -4.06 -9.31 -16.93
CA ARG A 194 -4.93 -8.34 -16.26
C ARG A 194 -4.16 -7.50 -15.24
N TRP A 195 -3.19 -8.10 -14.54
CA TRP A 195 -2.33 -7.40 -13.59
C TRP A 195 -1.49 -6.31 -14.27
N THR A 196 -1.01 -6.54 -15.49
CA THR A 196 -0.29 -5.52 -16.28
C THR A 196 -1.17 -4.32 -16.63
N THR A 197 -2.45 -4.56 -16.97
CA THR A 197 -3.41 -3.49 -17.27
C THR A 197 -3.75 -2.69 -16.02
N LEU A 198 -3.88 -3.37 -14.87
CA LEU A 198 -4.23 -2.76 -13.58
C LEU A 198 -3.06 -2.04 -12.91
N LEU A 199 -1.82 -2.40 -13.24
CA LEU A 199 -0.62 -1.65 -12.85
C LEU A 199 -0.73 -0.16 -13.21
N MET A 200 -1.48 0.17 -14.27
CA MET A 200 -1.68 1.55 -14.71
C MET A 200 -2.55 2.38 -13.75
N TYR A 201 -3.12 1.80 -12.70
CA TYR A 201 -3.97 2.47 -11.71
C TYR A 201 -3.28 2.68 -10.35
N ILE A 202 -2.00 2.33 -10.19
CA ILE A 202 -1.31 2.48 -8.90
C ILE A 202 -0.89 3.94 -8.66
N HIS A 203 -1.06 4.44 -7.44
CA HIS A 203 -0.76 5.84 -7.10
C HIS A 203 0.73 6.12 -6.83
N ARG A 204 1.55 5.07 -6.68
CA ARG A 204 2.99 5.17 -6.39
C ARG A 204 3.83 4.70 -7.57
N LEU A 205 4.52 5.63 -8.20
CA LEU A 205 5.36 5.38 -9.37
C LEU A 205 6.83 5.51 -8.97
N ASP A 206 7.39 4.40 -8.45
CA ASP A 206 8.79 4.32 -8.03
C ASP A 206 9.66 3.61 -9.07
N PHE A 207 10.48 4.39 -9.77
CA PHE A 207 11.40 3.94 -10.81
C PHE A 207 12.86 3.75 -10.30
N ASP A 208 13.09 3.59 -8.99
CA ASP A 208 14.42 3.44 -8.37
C ASP A 208 15.08 2.04 -8.52
N ASP A 209 14.95 1.40 -9.68
CA ASP A 209 15.75 0.22 -10.11
C ASP A 209 15.60 -0.06 -11.63
N PRO A 210 16.17 0.79 -12.49
CA PRO A 210 15.97 0.76 -13.94
C PRO A 210 16.39 -0.57 -14.59
N LYS A 211 17.49 -1.17 -14.13
CA LYS A 211 18.03 -2.42 -14.73
C LYS A 211 17.13 -3.61 -14.49
N ALA A 212 16.55 -3.72 -13.29
CA ALA A 212 15.64 -4.81 -13.00
C ALA A 212 14.28 -4.63 -13.69
N LEU A 213 13.77 -3.40 -13.74
CA LEU A 213 12.50 -3.05 -14.39
C LEU A 213 12.52 -3.31 -15.91
N LEU A 214 13.58 -2.93 -16.61
CA LEU A 214 13.75 -3.18 -18.04
C LEU A 214 13.78 -4.69 -18.37
N ARG A 215 14.46 -5.49 -17.52
CA ARG A 215 14.51 -6.95 -17.70
C ARG A 215 13.15 -7.63 -17.54
N ILE A 216 12.30 -7.13 -16.65
CA ILE A 216 10.97 -7.70 -16.39
C ILE A 216 10.01 -7.38 -17.53
N LEU A 217 10.12 -6.19 -18.13
CA LEU A 217 9.09 -5.64 -19.01
C LEU A 217 9.44 -5.68 -20.50
N GLU A 218 10.71 -5.76 -20.89
CA GLU A 218 11.11 -5.66 -22.31
C GLU A 218 11.72 -6.92 -22.94
N ASN A 219 12.03 -8.00 -22.19
CA ASN A 219 12.60 -9.25 -22.75
C ASN A 219 13.76 -9.02 -23.75
N SER A 220 14.51 -7.91 -23.64
CA SER A 220 15.46 -7.49 -24.66
C SER A 220 16.91 -7.80 -24.25
N THR A 221 17.68 -8.34 -25.19
CA THR A 221 19.09 -8.77 -25.02
C THR A 221 20.10 -7.83 -25.69
N GLU A 222 19.72 -6.62 -26.11
CA GLU A 222 20.60 -5.75 -26.91
C GLU A 222 21.11 -4.51 -26.17
N GLU A 223 22.44 -4.40 -26.10
CA GLU A 223 23.19 -3.25 -25.60
C GLU A 223 23.17 -2.09 -26.62
N MET A 224 22.13 -1.25 -26.62
CA MET A 224 22.20 0.13 -27.14
C MET A 224 21.53 1.13 -26.17
N THR A 225 22.38 1.93 -25.50
CA THR A 225 22.12 2.98 -24.51
C THR A 225 20.97 2.70 -23.52
N GLU A 226 21.26 2.02 -22.41
CA GLU A 226 20.36 1.71 -21.28
C GLU A 226 19.42 2.87 -20.87
N MET A 227 19.85 4.13 -21.08
CA MET A 227 19.10 5.34 -20.77
C MET A 227 17.90 5.61 -21.69
N HIS A 228 18.00 5.42 -23.01
CA HIS A 228 16.89 5.72 -23.93
C HIS A 228 15.74 4.71 -23.80
N SER A 229 16.06 3.43 -23.63
CA SER A 229 15.08 2.37 -23.34
C SER A 229 14.35 2.67 -22.03
N TYR A 230 15.08 3.04 -20.97
CA TYR A 230 14.49 3.43 -19.70
C TYR A 230 13.53 4.63 -19.83
N VAL A 231 13.93 5.71 -20.50
CA VAL A 231 13.07 6.89 -20.68
C VAL A 231 11.82 6.56 -21.50
N ASN A 232 11.97 5.81 -22.61
CA ASN A 232 10.83 5.38 -23.42
C ASN A 232 9.87 4.49 -22.63
N TRP A 233 10.41 3.64 -21.76
CA TRP A 233 9.61 2.80 -20.88
C TRP A 233 8.86 3.62 -19.83
N VAL A 234 9.53 4.53 -19.12
CA VAL A 234 8.89 5.45 -18.16
C VAL A 234 7.77 6.23 -18.85
N ASN A 235 8.04 6.78 -20.05
CA ASN A 235 7.03 7.48 -20.85
C ASN A 235 5.83 6.60 -21.19
N ARG A 236 6.06 5.33 -21.55
CA ARG A 236 4.98 4.40 -21.85
C ARG A 236 4.12 4.14 -20.61
N ILE A 237 4.74 3.93 -19.45
CA ILE A 237 4.00 3.76 -18.18
C ILE A 237 3.19 5.03 -17.88
N LEU A 238 3.79 6.20 -18.01
CA LEU A 238 3.13 7.49 -17.80
C LEU A 238 1.96 7.71 -18.78
N GLN A 239 2.14 7.45 -20.07
CA GLN A 239 1.07 7.58 -21.08
C GLN A 239 -0.09 6.62 -20.85
N LEU A 240 0.20 5.42 -20.35
CA LEU A 240 -0.80 4.40 -20.06
C LEU A 240 -1.44 4.57 -18.68
N HIS A 241 -0.89 5.45 -17.83
CA HIS A 241 -1.37 5.69 -16.48
C HIS A 241 -2.80 6.25 -16.48
N LYS A 242 -3.65 5.69 -15.63
CA LYS A 242 -5.09 5.97 -15.56
C LYS A 242 -5.58 6.43 -14.20
N SER A 243 -4.70 6.49 -13.20
CA SER A 243 -5.08 7.08 -11.91
C SER A 243 -5.33 8.58 -12.09
N SER A 244 -6.28 9.11 -11.34
CA SER A 244 -6.51 10.56 -11.24
C SER A 244 -5.46 11.26 -10.36
N THR A 245 -4.76 10.52 -9.50
CA THR A 245 -3.74 11.06 -8.58
C THR A 245 -2.48 10.21 -8.55
N VAL A 246 -1.33 10.87 -8.36
CA VAL A 246 -0.03 10.22 -8.09
C VAL A 246 0.54 10.83 -6.81
N ASP A 247 0.53 10.06 -5.74
CA ASP A 247 0.95 10.54 -4.42
C ASP A 247 2.48 10.58 -4.30
N GLU A 248 3.17 9.70 -5.03
CA GLU A 248 4.63 9.58 -4.97
C GLU A 248 5.19 9.22 -6.35
N PHE A 249 6.08 10.06 -6.87
CA PHE A 249 6.82 9.81 -8.11
C PHE A 249 8.33 9.85 -7.84
N ARG A 250 9.01 8.73 -8.06
CA ARG A 250 10.48 8.65 -7.96
C ARG A 250 11.07 8.24 -9.28
N LEU A 251 11.99 9.03 -9.79
CA LEU A 251 12.70 8.77 -11.03
C LEU A 251 14.20 8.67 -10.78
N CYS A 252 14.78 7.49 -11.03
CA CYS A 252 16.22 7.28 -10.95
C CYS A 252 16.83 7.18 -12.34
N PHE A 253 17.88 7.93 -12.64
CA PHE A 253 18.61 7.78 -13.90
C PHE A 253 19.79 6.83 -13.72
N PRO A 254 19.88 5.71 -14.48
CA PRO A 254 21.01 4.79 -14.39
C PRO A 254 22.26 5.40 -15.02
N PHE A 255 23.11 6.07 -14.22
CA PHE A 255 24.42 6.55 -14.65
C PHE A 255 25.55 5.83 -13.90
N GLU A 256 25.72 4.53 -14.14
CA GLU A 256 26.78 3.75 -13.47
C GLU A 256 28.08 3.57 -14.27
N LYS A 257 28.20 4.08 -15.51
CA LYS A 257 29.33 3.71 -16.40
C LYS A 257 30.12 4.82 -17.10
N PHE A 258 29.93 6.10 -16.78
CA PHE A 258 30.80 7.15 -17.33
C PHE A 258 31.93 7.47 -16.35
N SER A 259 32.98 6.66 -16.41
CA SER A 259 34.26 6.90 -15.73
C SER A 259 34.81 8.28 -16.09
N LEU A 260 35.37 8.97 -15.09
CA LEU A 260 36.07 10.26 -15.21
C LEU A 260 37.03 10.26 -16.42
N GLY A 261 36.70 11.02 -17.47
CA GLY A 261 37.62 11.29 -18.57
C GLY A 261 37.04 11.32 -19.99
N MET A 262 35.84 10.79 -20.22
CA MET A 262 35.20 10.90 -21.54
C MET A 262 34.37 12.17 -21.66
N ARG A 263 34.61 12.98 -22.71
CA ARG A 263 33.65 13.99 -23.15
C ARG A 263 32.33 13.26 -23.45
N LEU A 264 31.28 13.60 -22.70
CA LEU A 264 29.92 13.19 -23.04
C LEU A 264 29.66 13.61 -24.50
N PRO A 265 29.11 12.72 -25.34
CA PRO A 265 28.52 13.16 -26.59
C PRO A 265 27.52 14.25 -26.24
N SER A 266 27.61 15.39 -26.90
CA SER A 266 26.74 16.58 -26.73
C SER A 266 25.25 16.32 -27.04
N GLY A 267 24.83 15.05 -27.15
CA GLY A 267 23.46 14.58 -27.35
C GLY A 267 23.00 13.54 -26.32
N LEU A 268 23.72 13.32 -25.21
CA LEU A 268 23.19 12.57 -24.05
C LEU A 268 22.26 13.46 -23.20
N ILE A 269 21.46 14.27 -23.88
CA ILE A 269 20.39 15.07 -23.31
C ILE A 269 19.20 14.12 -23.16
N VAL A 270 18.57 14.08 -21.98
CA VAL A 270 17.33 13.33 -21.75
C VAL A 270 16.20 14.04 -22.51
N GLU A 271 16.22 14.09 -23.84
CA GLU A 271 15.33 14.95 -24.64
C GLU A 271 13.85 14.56 -24.56
N ASN A 272 13.52 13.38 -24.00
CA ASN A 272 12.23 12.75 -24.26
C ASN A 272 11.44 12.34 -23.01
N LEU A 273 11.77 12.71 -21.77
CA LEU A 273 10.87 12.35 -20.65
C LEU A 273 9.59 13.20 -20.71
N ILE A 274 8.47 12.55 -21.02
CA ILE A 274 7.15 13.14 -21.18
C ILE A 274 6.39 12.95 -19.85
N LEU A 275 6.41 13.96 -18.98
CA LEU A 275 5.62 13.99 -17.74
C LEU A 275 4.17 14.46 -17.95
N MET A 276 3.64 14.39 -19.18
CA MET A 276 2.33 14.95 -19.56
C MET A 276 1.11 14.28 -18.92
N ASN A 277 1.28 13.29 -18.04
CA ASN A 277 0.16 12.52 -17.47
C ASN A 277 0.34 12.21 -15.97
N VAL A 278 0.92 13.16 -15.22
CA VAL A 278 1.02 13.08 -13.75
C VAL A 278 0.26 14.24 -13.09
N PRO A 279 -1.08 14.29 -13.22
CA PRO A 279 -1.88 15.33 -12.56
C PRO A 279 -1.83 15.14 -11.04
N GLU A 280 -1.81 16.25 -10.29
CA GLU A 280 -1.86 16.27 -8.82
C GLU A 280 -0.64 15.62 -8.13
N LEU A 281 0.52 15.66 -8.77
CA LEU A 281 1.77 15.19 -8.18
C LEU A 281 2.19 16.05 -6.99
N THR A 282 2.18 15.49 -5.79
CA THR A 282 2.57 16.19 -4.55
C THR A 282 4.04 15.96 -4.17
N GLU A 283 4.59 14.77 -4.42
CA GLU A 283 5.97 14.42 -4.11
C GLU A 283 6.75 13.90 -5.34
N ALA A 284 7.85 14.58 -5.68
CA ALA A 284 8.78 14.17 -6.73
C ALA A 284 10.20 13.97 -6.17
N SER A 285 10.82 12.83 -6.48
CA SER A 285 12.23 12.58 -6.20
C SER A 285 12.99 12.24 -7.47
N VAL A 286 14.09 12.96 -7.73
CA VAL A 286 14.99 12.69 -8.86
C VAL A 286 16.36 12.31 -8.33
N LEU A 287 16.81 11.09 -8.66
CA LEU A 287 18.02 10.48 -8.10
C LEU A 287 19.14 10.22 -9.13
N ARG A 288 20.39 10.32 -8.68
CA ARG A 288 21.63 9.97 -9.40
C ARG A 288 21.83 10.72 -10.71
N TRP A 289 21.57 12.03 -10.71
CA TRP A 289 21.74 12.86 -11.89
C TRP A 289 23.17 13.42 -11.98
N ARG A 290 23.84 13.20 -13.13
CA ARG A 290 25.17 13.75 -13.42
C ARG A 290 25.08 14.78 -14.55
N PHE A 291 25.68 15.96 -14.37
CA PHE A 291 25.67 17.14 -15.25
C PHE A 291 24.32 17.87 -15.30
N VAL A 292 24.33 19.13 -14.87
CA VAL A 292 23.13 19.89 -14.56
C VAL A 292 22.81 20.87 -15.69
N ASN A 293 21.72 20.62 -16.42
CA ASN A 293 21.09 21.63 -17.28
C ASN A 293 19.66 21.90 -16.80
N TRP A 294 19.52 22.91 -15.93
CA TRP A 294 18.26 23.24 -15.27
C TRP A 294 17.13 23.63 -16.22
N SER A 295 17.45 24.23 -17.37
CA SER A 295 16.42 24.65 -18.34
C SER A 295 15.59 23.47 -18.85
N HIS A 296 16.19 22.28 -18.89
CA HIS A 296 15.54 21.07 -19.37
C HIS A 296 14.76 20.33 -18.27
N ILE A 297 15.26 20.38 -17.04
CA ILE A 297 14.52 19.90 -15.87
C ILE A 297 13.23 20.71 -15.70
N PHE A 298 13.31 22.03 -15.91
CA PHE A 298 12.13 22.90 -15.93
C PHE A 298 11.12 22.49 -16.97
N SER A 299 11.53 22.29 -18.22
CA SER A 299 10.57 21.95 -19.27
C SER A 299 9.84 20.65 -18.96
N GLN A 300 10.53 19.65 -18.40
CA GLN A 300 9.95 18.36 -18.05
C GLN A 300 9.00 18.44 -16.85
N LEU A 301 9.40 19.11 -15.76
CA LEU A 301 8.57 19.23 -14.56
C LEU A 301 7.50 20.32 -14.69
N SER A 302 7.59 21.23 -15.67
CA SER A 302 6.74 22.43 -15.80
C SER A 302 5.25 22.17 -15.67
N CYS A 303 4.77 21.01 -16.11
CA CYS A 303 3.37 20.62 -16.03
C CYS A 303 2.89 20.24 -14.62
N CYS A 304 3.78 19.97 -13.66
CA CYS A 304 3.47 19.58 -12.29
C CYS A 304 4.06 20.51 -11.20
N LEU A 305 4.91 21.48 -11.54
CA LEU A 305 5.53 22.40 -10.55
C LEU A 305 4.49 23.21 -9.73
N SER A 306 3.34 23.53 -10.33
CA SER A 306 2.29 24.33 -9.70
C SER A 306 1.50 23.60 -8.62
N GLN A 307 1.72 22.31 -8.39
CA GLN A 307 1.02 21.50 -7.37
C GLN A 307 1.99 20.75 -6.45
N LEU A 308 3.30 20.86 -6.73
CA LEU A 308 4.33 20.11 -6.03
C LEU A 308 4.55 20.63 -4.61
N GLU A 309 4.39 19.76 -3.61
CA GLU A 309 4.59 20.09 -2.19
C GLU A 309 5.99 19.67 -1.69
N ILE A 310 6.51 18.56 -2.20
CA ILE A 310 7.81 17.99 -1.84
C ILE A 310 8.64 17.74 -3.10
N LEU A 311 9.84 18.32 -3.13
CA LEU A 311 10.82 18.07 -4.18
C LEU A 311 12.14 17.63 -3.56
N THR A 312 12.58 16.42 -3.91
CA THR A 312 13.90 15.89 -3.54
C THR A 312 14.78 15.79 -4.78
N LEU A 313 15.91 16.49 -4.77
CA LEU A 313 16.92 16.42 -5.80
C LEU A 313 18.21 15.84 -5.21
N ASN A 314 18.64 14.71 -5.74
CA ASN A 314 19.95 14.14 -5.45
C ASN A 314 20.88 14.40 -6.64
N ILE A 315 21.84 15.30 -6.41
CA ILE A 315 22.78 15.74 -7.44
C ILE A 315 24.14 15.08 -7.17
N ASP A 316 24.42 13.96 -7.85
CA ASP A 316 25.74 13.31 -7.83
C ASP A 316 26.72 14.05 -8.78
N THR A 317 26.89 15.36 -8.56
CA THR A 317 27.88 16.16 -9.31
C THR A 317 28.79 16.92 -8.36
N LYS A 318 30.06 17.02 -8.77
CA LYS A 318 31.00 17.96 -8.18
C LYS A 318 30.62 19.37 -8.65
N ILE A 319 29.98 20.17 -7.79
CA ILE A 319 29.73 21.58 -8.10
C ILE A 319 31.07 22.31 -7.90
N GLN A 320 31.62 22.84 -9.00
CA GLN A 320 32.89 23.56 -8.98
C GLN A 320 32.66 25.02 -8.58
N VAL A 321 32.81 25.33 -7.29
CA VAL A 321 32.71 26.69 -6.79
C VAL A 321 33.93 27.50 -7.27
N GLY A 322 33.74 28.39 -8.25
CA GLY A 322 34.78 29.35 -8.66
C GLY A 322 34.90 29.66 -10.17
N ALA A 323 34.22 28.91 -11.05
CA ALA A 323 34.05 29.35 -12.43
C ALA A 323 32.95 30.43 -12.48
N ARG A 324 33.09 31.43 -13.37
CA ARG A 324 32.18 32.58 -13.52
C ARG A 324 30.71 32.17 -13.37
N TYR A 325 30.01 32.75 -12.39
CA TYR A 325 28.56 32.67 -12.18
C TYR A 325 27.96 31.29 -12.50
N ASP A 326 27.93 30.38 -11.51
CA ASP A 326 27.34 29.06 -11.66
C ASP A 326 25.87 29.15 -12.12
N ASP A 327 25.62 28.93 -13.41
CA ASP A 327 24.28 28.70 -14.00
C ASP A 327 23.51 27.61 -13.23
N SER A 328 24.26 26.75 -12.53
CA SER A 328 23.75 25.69 -11.66
C SER A 328 23.02 26.19 -10.40
N LEU A 329 23.33 27.38 -9.89
CA LEU A 329 22.61 27.93 -8.73
C LEU A 329 21.42 28.79 -9.18
N MET A 330 21.56 29.52 -10.29
CA MET A 330 20.46 30.31 -10.88
C MET A 330 19.27 29.41 -11.27
N GLY A 331 19.54 28.24 -11.83
CA GLY A 331 18.50 27.27 -12.15
C GLY A 331 17.88 26.55 -10.93
N LEU A 332 18.50 26.59 -9.74
CA LEU A 332 17.81 26.15 -8.52
C LEU A 332 16.84 27.22 -8.02
N THR A 333 17.26 28.49 -8.07
CA THR A 333 16.41 29.61 -7.66
C THR A 333 15.13 29.69 -8.50
N SER A 334 15.26 29.61 -9.83
CA SER A 334 14.08 29.61 -10.71
C SER A 334 13.20 28.36 -10.55
N LEU A 335 13.75 27.22 -10.09
CA LEU A 335 12.95 26.02 -9.77
C LEU A 335 12.03 26.25 -8.59
N ILE A 336 12.62 26.80 -7.53
CA ILE A 336 11.91 27.07 -6.28
C ILE A 336 10.83 28.13 -6.53
N GLU A 337 11.13 29.17 -7.31
CA GLU A 337 10.16 30.20 -7.71
C GLU A 337 8.99 29.64 -8.53
N ALA A 338 9.24 28.60 -9.34
CA ALA A 338 8.21 27.95 -10.14
C ALA A 338 7.31 26.98 -9.33
N CYS A 339 7.63 26.70 -8.06
CA CYS A 339 6.86 25.81 -7.18
C CYS A 339 6.16 26.60 -6.05
N PRO A 340 5.02 27.27 -6.31
CA PRO A 340 4.39 28.16 -5.33
C PRO A 340 3.87 27.45 -4.07
N TYR A 341 3.66 26.14 -4.12
CA TYR A 341 3.19 25.32 -2.99
C TYR A 341 4.26 24.44 -2.36
N LEU A 342 5.53 24.63 -2.72
CA LEU A 342 6.63 23.80 -2.21
C LEU A 342 6.81 24.02 -0.70
N GLN A 343 6.46 23.01 0.08
CA GLN A 343 6.59 23.01 1.54
C GLN A 343 7.97 22.47 1.96
N LYS A 344 8.55 21.57 1.16
CA LYS A 344 9.81 20.91 1.48
C LYS A 344 10.68 20.75 0.23
N PHE A 345 11.85 21.39 0.27
CA PHE A 345 12.90 21.21 -0.73
C PHE A 345 14.09 20.50 -0.10
N VAL A 346 14.45 19.33 -0.64
CA VAL A 346 15.60 18.54 -0.18
C VAL A 346 16.64 18.48 -1.28
N LEU A 347 17.83 19.01 -0.99
CA LEU A 347 19.00 18.90 -1.84
C LEU A 347 20.05 18.05 -1.13
N GLN A 348 20.42 16.91 -1.71
CA GLN A 348 21.30 15.93 -1.07
C GLN A 348 22.42 15.45 -2.02
N ASP A 349 23.49 14.91 -1.43
CA ASP A 349 24.72 14.41 -2.09
C ASP A 349 25.51 15.44 -2.92
N ILE A 350 25.48 16.71 -2.50
CA ILE A 350 26.29 17.77 -3.13
C ILE A 350 27.77 17.63 -2.75
N PHE A 351 28.63 17.41 -3.73
CA PHE A 351 30.08 17.48 -3.54
C PHE A 351 30.61 18.86 -3.93
N LEU A 352 30.81 19.74 -2.95
CA LEU A 352 31.50 21.02 -3.18
C LEU A 352 33.00 20.78 -3.27
N THR A 353 33.60 21.05 -4.43
CA THR A 353 35.06 21.09 -4.55
C THR A 353 35.53 22.54 -4.59
N THR A 354 36.29 22.96 -3.58
CA THR A 354 36.97 24.25 -3.56
C THR A 354 38.21 24.20 -4.43
N TRP A 355 38.46 25.25 -5.22
CA TRP A 355 39.76 25.49 -5.84
C TRP A 355 40.84 25.57 -4.75
N ASN A 356 41.74 24.60 -4.68
CA ASN A 356 43.01 24.78 -4.00
C ASN A 356 44.00 25.33 -5.05
N ASN A 357 44.49 26.55 -4.78
CA ASN A 357 45.45 27.30 -5.61
C ASN A 357 46.65 26.47 -6.09
#